data_AF-A0A3S0SJW0-F1
#
_entry.id   AF-A0A3S0SJW0-F1
#
_cell.length_a   1.000
_cell.length_b   1.000
_cell.length_c   1.000
_cell.angle_alpha   90.00
_cell.angle_beta   90.00
_cell.angle_gamma   90.00
#
_symmetry.space_group_name_H-M   'P 1'
#
loop_
_entity.id
_entity.type
_entity.pdbx_description
1 polymer ?
#
loop_
_entity_poly.entity_id
_entity_poly.type
_entity_poly.pdbx_seq_one_letter_code
_entity_poly.pdbx_strand_id
1 'polypeptide(L)'
;KTDKEYYLNKTDKKIKIPHTLYIQIDGTFLKMWNENKIGKEKIKKHIIFSTVYTGFDKAKSTKKRPVIENKLGVIELDNIPEYIRKNSKLTNFVSKLLILIIIYYDINDNIEIMVLGDGAPWIKNIAKFIQEYFPKNKVHYTIDKFHLTSRFKKLYPYQSKNKQNKEIYHQAVDYFFNAKYEKLLECLENSASFIKEAKMKFLKETIRLIKNNEEGVRNQTLWNNIGCHIEGDIS
;
A
#
# COMPACT_ATOMS: atom_id res chain seq x y z
N LYS A 1 34.26 -17.52 11.10
CA LYS A 1 33.06 -18.35 11.38
C LYS A 1 32.02 -17.48 12.07
N THR A 2 31.09 -16.93 11.30
CA THR A 2 29.82 -16.40 11.80
C THR A 2 28.91 -16.30 10.57
N ASP A 3 28.58 -17.47 10.03
CA ASP A 3 27.35 -17.62 9.25
C ASP A 3 26.23 -17.34 10.24
N LYS A 4 25.81 -16.08 10.34
CA LYS A 4 24.51 -15.76 10.93
C LYS A 4 23.51 -16.33 9.94
N GLU A 5 23.05 -17.54 10.25
CA GLU A 5 21.97 -18.24 9.57
C GLU A 5 20.77 -17.30 9.46
N TYR A 6 20.68 -16.60 8.33
CA TYR A 6 19.39 -16.31 7.76
C TYR A 6 18.80 -17.69 7.50
N TYR A 7 17.70 -18.02 8.17
CA TYR A 7 16.88 -19.20 7.84
C TYR A 7 16.29 -18.98 6.45
N LEU A 8 17.13 -19.08 5.42
CA LEU A 8 16.71 -19.24 4.04
C LEU A 8 16.14 -20.65 3.98
N ASN A 9 14.86 -20.76 3.69
CA ASN A 9 14.23 -22.06 3.51
C ASN A 9 15.00 -22.79 2.41
N LYS A 10 15.81 -23.80 2.77
CA LYS A 10 16.62 -24.61 1.84
C LYS A 10 15.75 -25.62 1.07
N THR A 11 14.56 -25.20 0.68
CA THR A 11 13.65 -26.03 -0.10
C THR A 11 13.69 -25.55 -1.54
N ASP A 12 14.07 -26.42 -2.47
CA ASP A 12 14.01 -26.11 -3.91
C ASP A 12 12.57 -25.91 -4.42
N LYS A 13 11.57 -26.26 -3.59
CA LYS A 13 10.15 -26.07 -3.89
C LYS A 13 9.75 -24.63 -3.65
N LYS A 14 9.63 -23.87 -4.73
CA LYS A 14 9.03 -22.54 -4.73
C LYS A 14 7.50 -22.61 -4.56
N ILE A 15 6.95 -21.55 -3.97
CA ILE A 15 5.52 -21.34 -3.79
C ILE A 15 4.90 -21.09 -5.16
N LYS A 16 3.96 -21.95 -5.57
CA LYS A 16 3.23 -21.77 -6.83
C LYS A 16 2.31 -20.57 -6.75
N ILE A 17 2.32 -19.76 -7.81
CA ILE A 17 1.41 -18.63 -7.97
C ILE A 17 0.25 -19.08 -8.86
N PRO A 18 -0.99 -19.23 -8.34
CA PRO A 18 -2.09 -19.74 -9.15
C PRO A 18 -2.45 -18.81 -10.31
N HIS A 19 -2.59 -17.51 -10.00
CA HIS A 19 -2.95 -16.47 -10.99
C HIS A 19 -2.35 -15.10 -10.67
N THR A 20 -2.33 -14.70 -9.39
CA THR A 20 -1.88 -13.37 -8.98
C THR A 20 -0.90 -13.44 -7.82
N LEU A 21 0.21 -12.73 -7.94
CA LEU A 21 1.11 -12.42 -6.83
C LEU A 21 0.71 -11.07 -6.24
N TYR A 22 0.45 -11.03 -4.94
CA TYR A 22 0.09 -9.82 -4.24
C TYR A 22 1.28 -9.25 -3.50
N ILE A 23 1.45 -7.94 -3.58
CA ILE A 23 2.52 -7.19 -2.92
C ILE A 23 1.87 -5.99 -2.23
N GLN A 24 1.65 -6.10 -0.92
CA GLN A 24 1.18 -4.97 -0.12
C GLN A 24 2.38 -4.21 0.42
N ILE A 25 2.33 -2.89 0.38
CA ILE A 25 3.43 -2.03 0.79
C ILE A 25 2.87 -0.89 1.64
N ASP A 26 3.52 -0.62 2.76
CA ASP A 26 3.20 0.50 3.64
C ASP A 26 4.47 1.06 4.31
N GLY A 27 4.37 2.28 4.82
CA GLY A 27 5.46 2.97 5.50
C GLY A 27 4.97 3.75 6.72
N THR A 28 5.69 3.64 7.83
CA THR A 28 5.38 4.38 9.05
C THR A 28 6.63 5.04 9.63
N PHE A 29 6.45 6.03 10.50
CA PHE A 29 7.55 6.72 11.16
C PHE A 29 7.67 6.28 12.61
N LEU A 30 8.80 5.69 12.97
CA LEU A 30 9.13 5.35 14.35
C LEU A 30 9.97 6.47 14.98
N LYS A 31 9.52 6.98 16.12
CA LYS A 31 10.35 7.85 16.96
C LYS A 31 11.25 6.97 17.82
N MET A 32 12.55 7.14 17.72
CA MET A 32 13.53 6.41 18.52
C MET A 32 14.60 7.34 19.09
N TRP A 33 15.28 6.90 20.13
CA TRP A 33 16.39 7.65 20.69
C TRP A 33 17.58 7.62 19.75
N ASN A 34 18.28 8.75 19.65
CA ASN A 34 19.56 8.81 18.98
C ASN A 34 20.65 8.31 19.94
N GLU A 35 21.04 7.04 19.79
CA GLU A 35 22.09 6.42 20.61
C GLU A 35 23.46 7.08 20.43
N ASN A 36 23.66 7.79 19.31
CA ASN A 36 24.94 8.43 18.96
C ASN A 36 25.05 9.89 19.45
N LYS A 37 24.04 10.42 20.14
CA LYS A 37 24.08 11.79 20.68
C LYS A 37 23.83 11.81 22.18
N ILE A 38 24.78 12.37 22.91
CA ILE A 38 24.64 12.69 24.33
C ILE A 38 23.57 13.79 24.45
N GLY A 39 22.47 13.51 25.17
CA GLY A 39 21.39 14.49 25.38
C GLY A 39 19.96 14.01 25.11
N LYS A 40 19.72 12.71 24.85
CA LYS A 40 18.36 12.16 24.64
C LYS A 40 17.61 12.88 23.51
N GLU A 41 18.22 12.99 22.33
CA GLU A 41 17.52 13.50 21.15
C GLU A 41 16.69 12.37 20.52
N LYS A 42 15.40 12.61 20.20
CA LYS A 42 14.56 11.66 19.48
C LYS A 42 14.65 11.90 17.98
N ILE A 43 15.07 10.90 17.22
CA ILE A 43 15.02 10.90 15.75
C ILE A 43 13.76 10.19 15.26
N LYS A 44 13.24 10.62 14.11
CA LYS A 44 12.18 9.91 13.39
C LYS A 44 12.81 9.09 12.27
N LYS A 45 12.64 7.77 12.31
CA LYS A 45 13.06 6.87 11.23
C LYS A 45 11.83 6.39 10.47
N HIS A 46 11.94 6.38 9.15
CA HIS A 46 10.91 5.80 8.29
C HIS A 46 11.15 4.30 8.21
N ILE A 47 10.12 3.51 8.48
CA ILE A 47 10.15 2.06 8.37
C ILE A 47 9.21 1.69 7.25
N ILE A 48 9.71 0.91 6.31
CA ILE A 48 8.98 0.45 5.14
C ILE A 48 8.76 -1.05 5.28
N PHE A 49 7.53 -1.50 5.04
CA PHE A 49 7.13 -2.89 5.12
C PHE A 49 6.52 -3.31 3.79
N SER A 50 6.79 -4.53 3.37
CA SER A 50 6.06 -5.20 2.30
C SER A 50 5.68 -6.61 2.71
N THR A 51 4.50 -7.03 2.30
CA THR A 51 4.01 -8.41 2.41
C THR A 51 3.73 -8.95 1.01
N VAL A 52 4.34 -10.08 0.67
CA VAL A 52 4.12 -10.83 -0.57
C VAL A 52 3.31 -12.09 -0.28
N TYR A 53 2.34 -12.45 -1.12
CA TYR A 53 1.47 -13.60 -0.90
C TYR A 53 0.67 -14.00 -2.17
N THR A 54 -0.03 -15.14 -2.15
CA THR A 54 -0.74 -15.71 -3.33
C THR A 54 -2.27 -15.65 -3.26
N GLY A 55 -2.82 -14.99 -2.25
CA GLY A 55 -4.26 -14.82 -2.04
C GLY A 55 -4.71 -15.22 -0.63
N PHE A 56 -5.96 -15.67 -0.50
CA PHE A 56 -6.51 -16.14 0.77
C PHE A 56 -6.48 -17.67 0.87
N ASP A 57 -6.10 -18.16 2.04
CA ASP A 57 -6.14 -19.58 2.39
C ASP A 57 -7.61 -19.97 2.53
N LYS A 58 -8.18 -20.62 1.51
CA LYS A 58 -9.61 -20.97 1.47
C LYS A 58 -10.03 -21.92 2.59
N ALA A 59 -9.11 -22.73 3.11
CA ALA A 59 -9.39 -23.69 4.18
C ALA A 59 -9.47 -23.02 5.55
N LYS A 60 -8.64 -21.99 5.79
CA LYS A 60 -8.61 -21.25 7.06
C LYS A 60 -9.46 -19.98 7.07
N SER A 61 -9.75 -19.43 5.89
CA SER A 61 -10.50 -18.18 5.78
C SER A 61 -11.98 -18.39 6.08
N THR A 62 -12.56 -17.41 6.78
CA THR A 62 -14.01 -17.28 6.95
C THR A 62 -14.47 -15.94 6.38
N LYS A 63 -15.78 -15.77 6.15
CA LYS A 63 -16.35 -14.49 5.68
C LYS A 63 -15.95 -13.28 6.54
N LYS A 64 -15.74 -13.49 7.85
CA LYS A 64 -15.39 -12.42 8.80
C LYS A 64 -13.89 -12.29 9.05
N ARG A 65 -13.11 -13.33 8.77
CA ARG A 65 -11.69 -13.41 9.05
C ARG A 65 -10.98 -14.05 7.86
N PRO A 66 -10.59 -13.25 6.86
CA PRO A 66 -9.72 -13.74 5.80
C PRO A 66 -8.33 -14.07 6.37
N VAL A 67 -7.73 -15.16 5.89
CA VAL A 67 -6.38 -15.58 6.25
C VAL A 67 -5.54 -15.56 4.98
N ILE A 68 -4.42 -14.85 4.99
CA ILE A 68 -3.52 -14.76 3.83
C ILE A 68 -2.73 -16.06 3.68
N GLU A 69 -2.68 -16.59 2.46
CA GLU A 69 -1.93 -17.79 2.11
C GLU A 69 -0.50 -17.46 1.68
N ASN A 70 0.46 -18.32 2.04
CA ASN A 70 1.85 -18.24 1.56
C ASN A 70 2.53 -16.89 1.80
N LYS A 71 2.22 -16.26 2.94
CA LYS A 71 2.67 -14.91 3.27
C LYS A 71 4.16 -14.87 3.61
N LEU A 72 4.91 -13.97 2.97
CA LEU A 72 6.30 -13.63 3.31
C LEU A 72 6.49 -12.11 3.33
N GLY A 73 7.39 -11.60 4.18
CA GLY A 73 7.53 -10.15 4.41
C GLY A 73 8.96 -9.61 4.24
N VAL A 74 9.07 -8.35 3.85
CA VAL A 74 10.30 -7.54 3.86
C VAL A 74 10.08 -6.34 4.76
N ILE A 75 11.05 -6.05 5.62
CA ILE A 75 11.07 -4.86 6.48
C ILE A 75 12.38 -4.15 6.25
N GLU A 76 12.33 -2.84 6.02
CA GLU A 76 13.52 -2.00 5.91
C GLU A 76 13.37 -0.74 6.77
N LEU A 77 14.37 -0.51 7.63
CA LEU A 77 14.56 0.76 8.29
C LEU A 77 15.29 1.70 7.33
N ASP A 78 14.58 2.69 6.81
CA ASP A 78 15.16 3.68 5.93
C ASP A 78 16.06 4.62 6.76
N ASN A 79 17.36 4.31 6.75
CA ASN A 79 18.45 5.07 7.38
C ASN A 79 19.12 6.03 6.38
N ILE A 80 18.46 6.47 5.31
CA ILE A 80 19.11 7.31 4.29
C ILE A 80 19.39 8.72 4.86
N PRO A 81 20.66 9.16 4.97
CA PRO A 81 21.00 10.52 5.35
C PRO A 81 20.44 11.53 4.35
N GLU A 82 20.00 12.68 4.85
CA GLU A 82 19.22 13.68 4.09
C GLU A 82 19.91 14.20 2.81
N TYR A 83 21.25 14.14 2.76
CA TYR A 83 22.04 14.53 1.59
C TYR A 83 22.08 13.48 0.46
N ILE A 84 21.84 12.20 0.77
CA ILE A 84 21.74 11.10 -0.22
C ILE A 84 20.33 11.05 -0.84
N ARG A 85 19.35 11.63 -0.14
CA ARG A 85 17.93 11.68 -0.51
C ARG A 85 17.65 12.35 -1.86
N LYS A 86 18.59 13.14 -2.40
CA LYS A 86 18.43 13.79 -3.71
C LYS A 86 18.58 12.87 -4.92
N ASN A 87 18.96 11.59 -4.74
CA ASN A 87 18.97 10.60 -5.83
C ASN A 87 18.58 9.17 -5.38
N SER A 88 18.07 8.98 -4.16
CA SER A 88 17.84 7.64 -3.62
C SER A 88 16.62 6.96 -4.25
N LYS A 89 16.87 6.25 -5.35
CA LYS A 89 16.06 5.10 -5.77
C LYS A 89 15.94 4.16 -4.57
N LEU A 90 14.76 3.61 -4.30
CA LEU A 90 14.47 2.65 -3.22
C LEU A 90 15.21 1.30 -3.39
N THR A 91 16.52 1.30 -3.62
CA THR A 91 17.27 0.14 -4.12
C THR A 91 17.33 -0.98 -3.09
N ASN A 92 17.61 -0.71 -1.81
CA ASN A 92 17.76 -1.80 -0.83
C ASN A 92 16.43 -2.51 -0.54
N PHE A 93 15.38 -1.75 -0.25
CA PHE A 93 14.05 -2.32 0.00
C PHE A 93 13.53 -3.08 -1.23
N VAL A 94 13.59 -2.46 -2.42
CA VAL A 94 13.14 -3.10 -3.67
C VAL A 94 13.99 -4.33 -4.00
N SER A 95 15.31 -4.27 -3.79
CA SER A 95 16.19 -5.44 -4.02
C SER A 95 15.83 -6.59 -3.09
N LYS A 96 15.62 -6.31 -1.79
CA LYS A 96 15.18 -7.34 -0.83
C LYS A 96 13.83 -7.94 -1.22
N LEU A 97 12.89 -7.11 -1.67
CA LEU A 97 11.59 -7.54 -2.17
C LEU A 97 11.72 -8.45 -3.40
N LEU A 98 12.51 -8.05 -4.40
CA LEU A 98 12.73 -8.84 -5.62
C LEU A 98 13.43 -10.17 -5.31
N ILE A 99 14.47 -10.15 -4.46
CA ILE A 99 15.17 -11.36 -4.00
C ILE A 99 14.20 -12.31 -3.32
N LEU A 100 13.35 -11.81 -2.42
CA LEU A 100 12.32 -12.62 -1.77
C LEU A 100 11.37 -13.25 -2.79
N ILE A 101 10.90 -12.48 -3.77
CA ILE A 101 10.02 -13.00 -4.82
C ILE A 101 10.70 -14.12 -5.61
N ILE A 102 11.92 -13.88 -6.11
CA ILE A 102 12.65 -14.81 -6.98
C ILE A 102 13.02 -16.10 -6.25
N ILE A 103 13.43 -16.02 -4.98
CA ILE A 103 13.86 -17.18 -4.20
C ILE A 103 12.65 -18.05 -3.84
N TYR A 104 11.56 -17.43 -3.37
CA TYR A 104 10.49 -18.17 -2.71
C TYR A 104 9.27 -18.44 -3.58
N TYR A 105 9.04 -17.68 -4.65
CA TYR A 105 7.85 -17.82 -5.49
C TYR A 105 8.20 -18.27 -6.91
N ASP A 106 7.37 -19.15 -7.44
CA ASP A 106 7.46 -19.66 -8.80
C ASP A 106 6.86 -18.64 -9.77
N ILE A 107 7.60 -17.56 -10.02
CA ILE A 107 7.19 -16.49 -10.93
C ILE A 107 7.41 -16.92 -12.38
N ASN A 108 6.32 -17.37 -12.99
CA ASN A 108 6.25 -17.71 -14.40
C ASN A 108 5.76 -16.53 -15.24
N ASP A 109 6.03 -16.56 -16.54
CA ASP A 109 5.52 -15.56 -17.49
C ASP A 109 3.97 -15.53 -17.48
N ASN A 110 3.38 -14.37 -17.77
CA ASN A 110 1.93 -14.16 -17.91
C ASN A 110 1.07 -14.31 -16.63
N ILE A 111 1.67 -14.29 -15.43
CA ILE A 111 0.90 -14.04 -14.20
C ILE A 111 0.58 -12.55 -14.02
N GLU A 112 -0.43 -12.28 -13.19
CA GLU A 112 -0.75 -10.94 -12.72
C GLU A 112 0.04 -10.62 -11.44
N ILE A 113 0.51 -9.39 -11.28
CA ILE A 113 1.14 -8.91 -10.04
C ILE A 113 0.35 -7.69 -9.55
N MET A 114 -0.19 -7.76 -8.34
CA MET A 114 -1.00 -6.69 -7.76
C MET A 114 -0.20 -5.99 -6.65
N VAL A 115 0.19 -4.75 -6.88
CA VAL A 115 0.86 -3.88 -5.90
C VAL A 115 -0.19 -2.99 -5.22
N LEU A 116 -0.28 -3.09 -3.89
CA LEU A 116 -1.26 -2.37 -3.07
C LEU A 116 -0.54 -1.47 -2.07
N GLY A 117 -1.02 -0.24 -1.88
CA GLY A 117 -0.48 0.65 -0.85
C GLY A 117 -1.27 1.95 -0.68
N ASP A 118 -0.78 2.84 0.18
CA ASP A 118 -1.50 4.03 0.66
C ASP A 118 -1.69 5.18 -0.36
N GLY A 119 -1.09 5.08 -1.55
CA GLY A 119 -1.11 6.17 -2.55
C GLY A 119 0.17 7.00 -2.60
N ALA A 120 1.19 6.68 -1.79
CA ALA A 120 2.44 7.42 -1.80
C ALA A 120 3.19 7.27 -3.14
N PRO A 121 3.77 8.36 -3.70
CA PRO A 121 4.44 8.32 -5.00
C PRO A 121 5.54 7.25 -5.12
N TRP A 122 6.24 6.96 -4.02
CA TRP A 122 7.30 5.96 -4.01
C TRP A 122 6.76 4.53 -4.20
N ILE A 123 5.57 4.20 -3.71
CA ILE A 123 4.94 2.88 -3.92
C ILE A 123 4.58 2.70 -5.40
N LYS A 124 4.02 3.74 -6.03
CA LYS A 124 3.74 3.73 -7.48
C LYS A 124 5.01 3.52 -8.30
N ASN A 125 6.13 4.11 -7.87
CA ASN A 125 7.42 3.87 -8.51
C ASN A 125 7.90 2.42 -8.33
N ILE A 126 7.68 1.79 -7.17
CA ILE A 126 7.97 0.37 -6.99
C ILE A 126 7.19 -0.49 -7.99
N ALA A 127 5.89 -0.23 -8.17
CA ALA A 127 5.08 -0.97 -9.14
C ALA A 127 5.66 -0.88 -10.57
N LYS A 128 6.13 0.30 -10.98
CA LYS A 128 6.83 0.49 -12.26
C LYS A 128 8.14 -0.30 -12.34
N PHE A 129 8.96 -0.25 -11.28
CA PHE A 129 10.20 -1.04 -11.23
C PHE A 129 9.94 -2.55 -11.33
N ILE A 130 8.88 -3.04 -10.67
CA ILE A 130 8.47 -4.45 -10.76
C ILE A 130 8.04 -4.79 -12.20
N GLN A 131 7.30 -3.89 -12.88
CA GLN A 131 6.91 -4.09 -14.28
C GLN A 131 8.11 -4.13 -15.22
N GLU A 132 9.12 -3.29 -14.99
CA GLU A 132 10.38 -3.32 -15.75
C GLU A 132 11.18 -4.61 -15.51
N TYR A 133 11.18 -5.11 -14.26
CA TYR A 133 11.91 -6.33 -13.89
C TYR A 133 11.22 -7.62 -14.36
N PHE A 134 9.88 -7.63 -14.41
CA PHE A 134 9.07 -8.75 -14.87
C PHE A 134 8.25 -8.32 -16.12
N PRO A 135 8.90 -8.07 -17.28
CA PRO A 135 8.26 -7.43 -18.43
C PRO A 135 7.17 -8.29 -19.10
N LYS A 136 7.18 -9.60 -18.87
CA LYS A 136 6.18 -10.55 -19.39
C LYS A 136 5.00 -10.77 -18.44
N ASN A 137 5.04 -10.16 -17.26
CA ASN A 137 3.95 -10.19 -16.30
C ASN A 137 3.21 -8.87 -16.36
N LYS A 138 1.94 -8.91 -16.01
CA LYS A 138 1.12 -7.70 -15.97
C LYS A 138 1.07 -7.19 -14.54
N VAL A 139 1.61 -5.99 -14.32
CA VAL A 139 1.64 -5.35 -13.01
C VAL A 139 0.50 -4.35 -12.90
N HIS A 140 -0.30 -4.52 -11.87
CA HIS A 140 -1.38 -3.64 -11.48
C HIS A 140 -1.01 -2.88 -10.21
N TYR A 141 -1.34 -1.60 -10.17
CA TYR A 141 -1.27 -0.80 -8.96
C TYR A 141 -2.68 -0.47 -8.46
N THR A 142 -2.93 -0.59 -7.15
CA THR A 142 -4.18 -0.17 -6.52
C THR A 142 -3.92 0.61 -5.24
N ILE A 143 -4.75 1.62 -4.98
CA ILE A 143 -4.72 2.35 -3.71
C ILE A 143 -5.51 1.59 -2.64
N ASP A 144 -5.02 1.61 -1.42
CA ASP A 144 -5.69 0.97 -0.29
C ASP A 144 -7.05 1.61 0.01
N LYS A 145 -8.03 0.74 0.27
CA LYS A 145 -9.39 1.13 0.62
C LYS A 145 -9.45 1.81 1.99
N PHE A 146 -8.68 1.34 2.97
CA PHE A 146 -8.75 1.87 4.33
C PHE A 146 -8.24 3.30 4.39
N HIS A 147 -7.05 3.56 3.85
CA HIS A 147 -6.41 4.88 3.87
C HIS A 147 -7.30 5.94 3.23
N LEU A 148 -7.84 5.69 2.03
CA LEU A 148 -8.65 6.67 1.33
C LEU A 148 -10.03 6.86 2.00
N THR A 149 -10.66 5.78 2.48
CA THR A 149 -11.92 5.86 3.25
C THR A 149 -11.74 6.64 4.56
N SER A 150 -10.60 6.48 5.23
CA SER A 150 -10.23 7.26 6.42
C SER A 150 -10.14 8.76 6.12
N ARG A 151 -9.62 9.14 4.94
CA ARG A 151 -9.64 10.54 4.48
C ARG A 151 -11.06 11.04 4.26
N PHE A 152 -11.94 10.27 3.62
CA PHE A 152 -13.34 10.65 3.46
C PHE A 152 -14.05 10.83 4.81
N LYS A 153 -13.81 9.93 5.76
CA LYS A 153 -14.37 10.04 7.12
C LYS A 153 -13.92 11.33 7.82
N LYS A 154 -12.67 11.74 7.60
CA LYS A 154 -12.11 13.00 8.12
C LYS A 154 -12.68 14.22 7.40
N LEU A 155 -12.94 14.16 6.09
CA LEU A 155 -13.56 15.25 5.34
C LEU A 155 -15.01 15.49 5.80
N TYR A 156 -15.77 14.42 5.98
CA TYR A 156 -17.22 14.45 6.24
C TYR A 156 -17.57 13.91 7.64
N PRO A 157 -17.19 14.58 8.75
CA PRO A 157 -17.29 14.03 10.10
C PRO A 157 -18.74 13.95 10.60
N TYR A 158 -18.95 13.23 11.71
CA TYR A 158 -20.23 13.11 12.40
C TYR A 158 -21.37 12.59 11.50
N GLN A 159 -21.08 11.56 10.70
CA GLN A 159 -22.03 10.99 9.74
C GLN A 159 -23.33 10.49 10.41
N SER A 160 -23.29 10.12 11.69
CA SER A 160 -24.49 9.73 12.44
C SER A 160 -25.42 10.90 12.78
N LYS A 161 -24.90 12.13 12.84
CA LYS A 161 -25.64 13.33 13.27
C LYS A 161 -25.87 14.33 12.14
N ASN A 162 -25.11 14.27 11.06
CA ASN A 162 -25.23 15.17 9.91
C ASN A 162 -25.56 14.37 8.65
N LYS A 163 -26.80 14.53 8.15
CA LYS A 163 -27.33 13.82 6.98
C LYS A 163 -26.55 14.11 5.70
N GLN A 164 -26.20 15.37 5.44
CA GLN A 164 -25.43 15.78 4.26
C GLN A 164 -24.05 15.12 4.24
N ASN A 165 -23.32 15.16 5.37
CA ASN A 165 -22.02 14.50 5.49
C ASN A 165 -22.13 12.98 5.33
N LYS A 166 -23.20 12.37 5.85
CA LYS A 166 -23.45 10.94 5.72
C LYS A 166 -23.61 10.54 4.25
N GLU A 167 -24.48 11.23 3.53
CA GLU A 167 -24.79 10.95 2.13
C GLU A 167 -23.54 11.08 1.26
N ILE A 168 -22.80 12.18 1.40
CA ILE A 168 -21.63 12.45 0.57
C ILE A 168 -20.47 11.51 0.92
N TYR A 169 -20.30 11.16 2.20
CA TYR A 169 -19.35 10.11 2.60
C TYR A 169 -19.66 8.78 1.90
N HIS A 170 -20.92 8.33 1.94
CA HIS A 170 -21.31 7.07 1.30
C HIS A 170 -21.19 7.12 -0.22
N GLN A 171 -21.50 8.25 -0.86
CA GLN A 171 -21.29 8.45 -2.30
C GLN A 171 -19.80 8.37 -2.66
N ALA A 172 -18.92 9.07 -1.93
CA ALA A 172 -17.48 9.02 -2.17
C ALA A 172 -16.93 7.60 -2.01
N VAL A 173 -17.38 6.86 -0.98
CA VAL A 173 -17.00 5.45 -0.79
C VAL A 173 -17.53 4.57 -1.93
N ASP A 174 -18.79 4.71 -2.34
CA ASP A 174 -19.36 3.96 -3.47
C ASP A 174 -18.58 4.22 -4.75
N TYR A 175 -18.33 5.49 -5.07
CA TYR A 175 -17.63 5.88 -6.29
C TYR A 175 -16.21 5.33 -6.32
N PHE A 176 -15.52 5.38 -5.18
CA PHE A 176 -14.20 4.78 -5.06
C PHE A 176 -14.24 3.25 -5.22
N PHE A 177 -15.10 2.56 -4.49
CA PHE A 177 -15.13 1.08 -4.49
C PHE A 177 -15.58 0.50 -5.83
N ASN A 178 -16.36 1.26 -6.61
CA ASN A 178 -16.83 0.87 -7.93
C ASN A 178 -16.04 1.51 -9.08
N ALA A 179 -14.81 2.00 -8.82
CA ALA A 179 -13.91 2.56 -9.84
C ALA A 179 -14.50 3.73 -10.67
N LYS A 180 -15.47 4.47 -10.11
CA LYS A 180 -16.10 5.65 -10.75
C LYS A 180 -15.25 6.90 -10.51
N TYR A 181 -14.05 6.93 -11.08
CA TYR A 181 -13.03 7.97 -10.84
C TYR A 181 -13.52 9.40 -11.05
N GLU A 182 -14.20 9.67 -12.16
CA GLU A 182 -14.68 11.00 -12.53
C GLU A 182 -15.75 11.48 -11.54
N LYS A 183 -16.71 10.61 -11.21
CA LYS A 183 -17.75 10.90 -10.23
C LYS A 183 -17.18 11.11 -8.83
N LEU A 184 -16.13 10.38 -8.46
CA LEU A 184 -15.43 10.57 -7.20
C LEU A 184 -14.76 11.95 -7.13
N LEU A 185 -14.08 12.37 -8.21
CA LEU A 185 -13.45 13.69 -8.27
C LEU A 185 -14.50 14.81 -8.21
N GLU A 186 -15.55 14.72 -9.01
CA GLU A 186 -16.66 15.67 -9.01
C GLU A 186 -17.31 15.78 -7.62
N CYS A 187 -17.57 14.65 -6.96
CA CYS A 187 -18.10 14.60 -5.60
C CYS A 187 -17.24 15.39 -4.61
N LEU A 188 -15.91 15.27 -4.70
CA LEU A 188 -14.97 15.98 -3.82
C LEU A 188 -14.87 17.46 -4.19
N GLU A 189 -14.85 17.81 -5.47
CA GLU A 189 -14.77 19.19 -5.94
C GLU A 189 -16.03 19.99 -5.55
N ASN A 190 -17.22 19.41 -5.74
CA ASN A 190 -18.49 19.99 -5.31
C ASN A 190 -18.59 20.16 -3.78
N SER A 191 -17.83 19.36 -3.02
CA SER A 191 -17.79 19.49 -1.56
C SER A 191 -17.13 20.77 -1.06
N ALA A 192 -16.38 21.49 -1.92
CA ALA A 192 -15.75 22.74 -1.54
C ALA A 192 -16.75 23.83 -1.09
N SER A 193 -18.00 23.76 -1.56
CA SER A 193 -19.04 24.75 -1.26
C SER A 193 -19.55 24.73 0.18
N PHE A 194 -19.47 23.60 0.88
CA PHE A 194 -20.01 23.43 2.24
C PHE A 194 -19.02 22.84 3.24
N ILE A 195 -17.82 22.43 2.80
CA ILE A 195 -16.76 22.00 3.70
C ILE A 195 -16.23 23.22 4.48
N LYS A 196 -16.03 23.05 5.79
CA LYS A 196 -15.43 24.07 6.65
C LYS A 196 -14.06 24.50 6.11
N GLU A 197 -13.79 25.82 6.14
CA GLU A 197 -12.54 26.40 5.64
C GLU A 197 -11.29 25.72 6.18
N ALA A 198 -11.27 25.39 7.48
CA ALA A 198 -10.17 24.68 8.14
C ALA A 198 -9.82 23.31 7.50
N LYS A 199 -10.72 22.71 6.72
CA LYS A 199 -10.52 21.44 6.02
C LYS A 199 -10.20 21.61 4.54
N MET A 200 -10.18 22.84 4.02
CA MET A 200 -10.00 23.06 2.59
C MET A 200 -8.65 22.60 2.08
N LYS A 201 -7.59 22.81 2.87
CA LYS A 201 -6.27 22.24 2.58
C LYS A 201 -6.32 20.71 2.47
N PHE A 202 -6.98 20.05 3.42
CA PHE A 202 -7.09 18.58 3.45
C PHE A 202 -7.93 18.04 2.28
N LEU A 203 -8.97 18.77 1.85
CA LEU A 203 -9.73 18.43 0.64
C LEU A 203 -8.85 18.49 -0.60
N LYS A 204 -8.13 19.60 -0.80
CA LYS A 204 -7.22 19.79 -1.94
C LYS A 204 -6.13 18.70 -1.99
N GLU A 205 -5.58 18.34 -0.83
CA GLU A 205 -4.60 17.24 -0.72
C GLU A 205 -5.22 15.89 -1.08
N THR A 206 -6.46 15.63 -0.67
CA THR A 206 -7.17 14.38 -1.00
C THR A 206 -7.51 14.29 -2.48
N ILE A 207 -7.98 15.38 -3.11
CA ILE A 207 -8.19 15.46 -4.56
C ILE A 207 -6.87 15.22 -5.30
N ARG A 208 -5.78 15.87 -4.88
CA ARG A 208 -4.45 15.67 -5.48
C ARG A 208 -3.97 14.23 -5.36
N LEU A 209 -4.19 13.59 -4.20
CA LEU A 209 -3.86 12.18 -4.00
C LEU A 209 -4.59 11.29 -5.00
N ILE A 210 -5.89 11.51 -5.19
CA ILE A 210 -6.72 10.72 -6.13
C ILE A 210 -6.26 10.96 -7.57
N LYS A 211 -6.05 12.21 -7.97
CA LYS A 211 -5.54 12.54 -9.33
C LYS A 211 -4.18 11.88 -9.61
N ASN A 212 -3.28 11.87 -8.63
CA ASN A 212 -1.97 11.21 -8.78
C ASN A 212 -2.06 9.67 -8.86
N ASN A 213 -3.17 9.09 -8.39
CA ASN A 213 -3.40 7.66 -8.28
C ASN A 213 -4.64 7.21 -9.07
N GLU A 214 -4.93 7.86 -10.21
CA GLU A 214 -6.07 7.52 -11.07
C GLU A 214 -6.14 6.03 -11.40
N GLU A 215 -5.04 5.46 -11.88
CA GLU A 215 -4.93 4.02 -12.16
C GLU A 215 -5.32 3.18 -10.95
N GLY A 216 -4.84 3.55 -9.76
CA GLY A 216 -5.12 2.83 -8.53
C GLY A 216 -6.58 2.93 -8.08
N VAL A 217 -7.29 3.99 -8.47
CA VAL A 217 -8.74 4.13 -8.27
C VAL A 217 -9.51 3.32 -9.30
N ARG A 218 -9.07 3.31 -10.57
CA ARG A 218 -9.73 2.53 -11.62
C ARG A 218 -9.58 1.02 -11.42
N ASN A 219 -8.48 0.60 -10.80
CA ASN A 219 -8.20 -0.81 -10.53
C ASN A 219 -8.98 -1.41 -9.33
N GLN A 220 -9.88 -0.65 -8.70
CA GLN A 220 -10.66 -1.12 -7.54
C GLN A 220 -11.62 -2.27 -7.86
N THR A 221 -12.08 -2.38 -9.11
CA THR A 221 -13.02 -3.40 -9.58
C THR A 221 -12.34 -4.54 -10.34
N LEU A 222 -11.00 -4.56 -10.41
CA LEU A 222 -10.28 -5.70 -10.99
C LEU A 222 -10.64 -6.97 -10.22
N TRP A 223 -10.90 -8.05 -10.97
CA TRP A 223 -11.36 -9.33 -10.43
C TRP A 223 -10.40 -9.92 -9.38
N ASN A 224 -9.11 -9.63 -9.52
CA ASN A 224 -8.06 -10.08 -8.62
C ASN A 224 -7.76 -9.09 -7.50
N ASN A 225 -8.43 -7.93 -7.40
CA ASN A 225 -8.19 -6.98 -6.31
C ASN A 225 -8.89 -7.44 -5.02
N ILE A 226 -8.10 -7.94 -4.07
CA ILE A 226 -8.58 -8.45 -2.77
C ILE A 226 -8.41 -7.45 -1.61
N GLY A 227 -8.00 -6.21 -1.91
CA GLY A 227 -7.74 -5.17 -0.91
C GLY A 227 -6.40 -5.32 -0.18
N CYS A 228 -5.97 -4.25 0.48
CA CYS A 228 -4.77 -4.22 1.30
C CYS A 228 -5.09 -4.62 2.74
N HIS A 229 -4.23 -5.46 3.34
CA HIS A 229 -4.40 -6.06 4.67
C HIS A 229 -3.18 -5.84 5.57
N ILE A 230 -2.23 -5.01 5.13
CA ILE A 230 -0.92 -4.83 5.78
C ILE A 230 -1.02 -4.16 7.15
N GLU A 231 -2.10 -3.44 7.44
CA GLU A 231 -2.29 -2.83 8.75
C GLU A 231 -2.31 -3.87 9.88
N GLY A 232 -2.90 -5.04 9.65
CA GLY A 232 -2.88 -6.15 10.63
C GLY A 232 -1.49 -6.75 10.86
N ASP A 233 -0.51 -6.41 10.03
CA ASP A 233 0.88 -6.84 10.14
C ASP A 233 1.75 -5.83 10.88
N ILE A 234 1.30 -4.57 10.98
CA ILE A 234 2.01 -3.45 11.59
C ILE A 234 1.42 -3.10 12.98
N SER A 235 0.12 -3.35 13.19
CA SER A 235 -0.65 -2.98 14.40
C SER A 235 -0.39 -3.85 15.62
#